data_AF-A0A224XS02-F1
#
_entry.id   AF-A0A224XS02-F1
#
_cell.length_a   1.000
_cell.length_b   1.000
_cell.length_c   1.000
_cell.angle_alpha   90.00
_cell.angle_beta   90.00
_cell.angle_gamma   90.00
#
_symmetry.space_group_name_H-M   'P 1'
#
loop_
_entity.id
_entity.type
_entity.pdbx_description
1 polymer ?
#
loop_
_entity_poly.entity_id
_entity_poly.type
_entity_poly.pdbx_seq_one_letter_code
_entity_poly.pdbx_strand_id
1 'polypeptide(L)'
;MFPHTIEPLDENTNKQLCKDFKGERTGFVKAGPLKTILPAVYKKHAEHYYNMPLKKDDVWVVTYPRSGTTLCQELVWLVNNNFDFDTALKSSLQIRFPFLEVGMLIHDEFSDELCKLNQNPKVIEMLKSWKTPGYELAATMKSPRHFKTHLPFSLLPPTLLQTCKVIYVARNAKDVAPSYFHHNRLVKLHDYIGDFPKYWNYFKNDLLVYSPYWGHLEEAWGLKNNPNLLFLFYEDVVTDMKGSVKKVADFLEKTVNENDVNKLCDHLQIDNFRKNVPVQTSEKIDGYVNDNEQGFIRNGKIGGNKEFDETLSKEVDEWIAANLKRNKIHPFPNSKP
;
A
#
# COMPACT_ATOMS: atom_id res chain seq x y z
N MET A 1 7.25 -21.42 11.69
CA MET A 1 7.41 -20.61 12.92
C MET A 1 7.96 -19.25 12.54
N PHE A 2 7.38 -18.17 13.07
CA PHE A 2 7.87 -16.81 12.86
C PHE A 2 9.20 -16.60 13.62
N PRO A 3 10.31 -16.26 12.94
CA PRO A 3 11.64 -16.26 13.57
C PRO A 3 12.04 -14.93 14.22
N HIS A 4 11.20 -13.90 14.12
CA HIS A 4 11.58 -12.54 14.51
C HIS A 4 10.92 -12.09 15.82
N THR A 5 11.55 -11.10 16.47
CA THR A 5 11.00 -10.47 17.67
C THR A 5 9.84 -9.54 17.31
N ILE A 6 8.89 -9.42 18.25
CA ILE A 6 7.80 -8.45 18.22
C ILE A 6 7.77 -7.80 19.60
N GLU A 7 8.13 -6.52 19.67
CA GLU A 7 8.34 -5.79 20.91
C GLU A 7 7.39 -4.59 20.98
N PRO A 8 6.81 -4.27 22.14
CA PRO A 8 6.04 -3.03 22.31
C PRO A 8 6.88 -1.80 21.95
N LEU A 9 6.24 -0.81 21.32
CA LEU A 9 6.83 0.52 21.22
C LEU A 9 6.96 1.16 22.62
N ASP A 10 7.97 2.01 22.81
CA ASP A 10 8.15 2.82 24.03
C ASP A 10 6.81 3.42 24.49
N GLU A 11 6.55 3.36 25.80
CA GLU A 11 5.24 3.69 26.38
C GLU A 11 4.83 5.14 26.08
N ASN A 12 5.76 6.09 26.17
CA ASN A 12 5.47 7.51 25.93
C ASN A 12 5.15 7.77 24.46
N THR A 13 5.96 7.21 23.57
CA THR A 13 5.77 7.30 22.12
C THR A 13 4.46 6.64 21.72
N ASN A 14 4.16 5.45 22.25
CA ASN A 14 2.93 4.71 21.98
C ASN A 14 1.69 5.50 22.43
N LYS A 15 1.71 6.04 23.67
CA LYS A 15 0.65 6.93 24.17
C LYS A 15 0.47 8.16 23.28
N GLN A 16 1.55 8.77 22.81
CA GLN A 16 1.48 9.94 21.94
C GLN A 16 0.91 9.60 20.57
N LEU A 17 1.33 8.49 19.95
CA LEU A 17 0.77 8.04 18.68
C LEU A 17 -0.72 7.70 18.81
N CYS A 18 -1.15 6.98 19.85
CA CYS A 18 -2.58 6.72 20.08
C CYS A 18 -3.39 7.99 20.37
N LYS A 19 -2.76 9.06 20.87
CA LYS A 19 -3.43 10.36 21.00
C LYS A 19 -3.67 11.01 19.65
N ASP A 20 -2.77 10.84 18.68
CA ASP A 20 -2.85 11.50 17.38
C ASP A 20 -3.52 10.65 16.30
N PHE A 21 -3.43 9.32 16.37
CA PHE A 21 -4.05 8.34 15.47
C PHE A 21 -5.23 7.69 16.17
N LYS A 22 -6.39 8.34 16.07
CA LYS A 22 -7.62 7.94 16.77
C LYS A 22 -8.27 6.71 16.20
N GLY A 23 -7.75 6.08 15.16
CA GLY A 23 -8.23 4.80 14.62
C GLY A 23 -7.61 3.56 15.28
N GLU A 24 -6.40 3.67 15.84
CA GLU A 24 -5.72 2.55 16.50
C GLU A 24 -6.27 2.31 17.92
N ARG A 25 -6.56 1.06 18.29
CA ARG A 25 -7.14 0.68 19.60
C ARG A 25 -6.23 -0.17 20.48
N THR A 26 -5.21 -0.80 19.90
CA THR A 26 -4.33 -1.76 20.58
C THR A 26 -2.93 -1.22 20.88
N GLY A 27 -2.59 -0.07 20.31
CA GLY A 27 -1.25 0.51 20.36
C GLY A 27 -0.32 -0.10 19.31
N PHE A 28 0.97 0.24 19.39
CA PHE A 28 1.95 -0.14 18.37
C PHE A 28 3.07 -1.05 18.88
N VAL A 29 3.59 -1.88 17.97
CA VAL A 29 4.76 -2.76 18.17
C VAL A 29 5.79 -2.52 17.08
N LYS A 30 7.04 -2.93 17.36
CA LYS A 30 8.11 -3.09 16.38
C LYS A 30 8.27 -4.57 16.07
N ALA A 31 8.24 -4.96 14.81
CA ALA A 31 8.36 -6.35 14.37
C ALA A 31 9.48 -6.54 13.34
N GLY A 32 10.17 -7.67 13.41
CA GLY A 32 11.12 -8.04 12.36
C GLY A 32 12.47 -7.34 12.44
N PRO A 33 13.39 -7.65 11.51
CA PRO A 33 14.72 -7.08 11.47
C PRO A 33 14.73 -5.57 11.22
N LEU A 34 13.74 -5.04 10.48
CA LEU A 34 13.57 -3.60 10.27
C LEU A 34 12.96 -2.88 11.47
N LYS A 35 12.52 -3.61 12.51
CA LYS A 35 11.72 -3.07 13.62
C LYS A 35 10.47 -2.33 13.11
N THR A 36 9.78 -2.94 12.15
CA THR A 36 8.65 -2.34 11.46
C THR A 36 7.53 -1.98 12.42
N ILE A 37 7.05 -0.74 12.36
CA ILE A 37 5.94 -0.28 13.20
C ILE A 37 4.64 -0.86 12.68
N LEU A 38 3.92 -1.60 13.53
CA LEU A 38 2.64 -2.24 13.21
C LEU A 38 1.67 -2.09 14.40
N PRO A 39 0.35 -2.18 14.20
CA PRO A 39 -0.61 -2.36 15.29
C PRO A 39 -0.23 -3.56 16.17
N ALA A 40 -0.44 -3.45 17.48
CA ALA A 40 -0.07 -4.52 18.43
C ALA A 40 -0.79 -5.84 18.13
N VAL A 41 -1.99 -5.78 17.53
CA VAL A 41 -2.73 -6.96 17.07
C VAL A 41 -1.95 -7.79 16.03
N TYR A 42 -0.97 -7.22 15.31
CA TYR A 42 -0.10 -7.95 14.38
C TYR A 42 0.57 -9.17 15.04
N LYS A 43 0.86 -9.13 16.35
CA LYS A 43 1.42 -10.27 17.09
C LYS A 43 0.59 -11.55 16.93
N LYS A 44 -0.74 -11.43 16.77
CA LYS A 44 -1.65 -12.57 16.55
C LYS A 44 -1.56 -13.13 15.14
N HIS A 45 -1.06 -12.35 14.17
CA HIS A 45 -1.07 -12.70 12.75
C HIS A 45 0.31 -12.98 12.16
N ALA A 46 1.39 -12.57 12.84
CA ALA A 46 2.76 -12.64 12.32
C ALA A 46 3.14 -14.03 11.81
N GLU A 47 2.85 -15.09 12.57
CA GLU A 47 3.14 -16.45 12.15
C GLU A 47 2.34 -16.89 10.92
N HIS A 48 1.08 -16.46 10.81
CA HIS A 48 0.24 -16.80 9.68
C HIS A 48 0.69 -16.10 8.40
N TYR A 49 0.98 -14.79 8.43
CA TYR A 49 1.51 -14.08 7.27
C TYR A 49 2.85 -14.66 6.81
N TYR A 50 3.74 -14.99 7.76
CA TYR A 50 5.08 -15.50 7.45
C TYR A 50 5.08 -16.93 6.90
N ASN A 51 4.06 -17.74 7.21
CA ASN A 51 4.01 -19.14 6.79
C ASN A 51 2.83 -19.44 5.85
N MET A 52 2.16 -18.41 5.30
CA MET A 52 0.99 -18.65 4.45
C MET A 52 1.37 -19.45 3.18
N PRO A 53 0.53 -20.41 2.76
CA PRO A 53 0.81 -21.18 1.55
C PRO A 53 0.82 -20.31 0.29
N LEU A 54 1.91 -20.43 -0.45
CA LEU A 54 2.11 -19.76 -1.74
C LEU A 54 1.75 -20.68 -2.90
N LYS A 55 1.33 -20.10 -4.02
CA LYS A 55 1.17 -20.79 -5.30
C LYS A 55 2.05 -20.14 -6.35
N LYS A 56 2.54 -20.95 -7.30
CA LYS A 56 3.45 -20.50 -8.36
C LYS A 56 2.87 -19.37 -9.22
N ASP A 57 1.55 -19.35 -9.36
CA ASP A 57 0.82 -18.37 -10.15
C ASP A 57 0.24 -17.20 -9.33
N ASP A 58 0.65 -17.06 -8.06
CA ASP A 58 0.35 -15.85 -7.31
C ASP A 58 1.14 -14.65 -7.85
N VAL A 59 0.45 -13.51 -7.90
CA VAL A 59 1.06 -12.22 -8.25
C VAL A 59 0.86 -11.23 -7.11
N TRP A 60 1.95 -10.62 -6.67
CA TRP A 60 1.96 -9.72 -5.53
C TRP A 60 2.29 -8.30 -5.94
N VAL A 61 1.61 -7.33 -5.34
CA VAL A 61 1.99 -5.92 -5.37
C VAL A 61 2.38 -5.50 -3.96
N VAL A 62 3.66 -5.25 -3.76
CA VAL A 62 4.26 -4.85 -2.48
C VAL A 62 4.68 -3.40 -2.57
N THR A 63 4.25 -2.54 -1.65
CA THR A 63 4.69 -1.15 -1.65
C THR A 63 4.75 -0.62 -0.23
N TYR A 64 5.60 0.37 0.05
CA TYR A 64 5.30 1.28 1.15
C TYR A 64 3.96 2.00 0.87
N PRO A 65 3.13 2.33 1.88
CA PRO A 65 1.86 3.01 1.65
C PRO A 65 2.00 4.26 0.78
N ARG A 66 1.04 4.47 -0.12
CA ARG A 66 0.91 5.68 -0.98
C ARG A 66 1.97 5.85 -2.07
N SER A 67 2.69 4.79 -2.42
CA SER A 67 3.64 4.76 -3.53
C SER A 67 3.05 4.35 -4.89
N GLY A 68 1.72 4.45 -5.09
CA GLY A 68 1.09 4.10 -6.38
C GLY A 68 0.48 2.70 -6.44
N THR A 69 0.25 2.06 -5.30
CA THR A 69 -0.26 0.68 -5.18
C THR A 69 -1.53 0.45 -5.99
N THR A 70 -2.54 1.32 -5.86
CA THR A 70 -3.85 1.14 -6.52
C THR A 70 -3.74 1.20 -8.06
N LEU A 71 -2.93 2.13 -8.57
CA LEU A 71 -2.64 2.25 -10.01
C LEU A 71 -1.95 0.96 -10.51
N CYS A 72 -0.96 0.48 -9.74
CA CYS A 72 -0.21 -0.72 -10.08
C CYS A 72 -1.07 -2.00 -9.98
N GLN A 73 -1.94 -2.12 -8.97
CA GLN A 73 -2.86 -3.25 -8.85
C GLN A 73 -3.77 -3.35 -10.08
N GLU A 74 -4.34 -2.23 -10.55
CA GLU A 74 -5.21 -2.23 -11.73
C GLU A 74 -4.44 -2.59 -13.01
N LEU A 75 -3.26 -1.98 -13.20
CA LEU A 75 -2.32 -2.30 -14.27
C LEU A 75 -1.99 -3.80 -14.30
N VAL A 76 -1.50 -4.34 -13.18
CA VAL A 76 -1.06 -5.73 -13.04
C VAL A 76 -2.24 -6.69 -13.25
N TRP A 77 -3.40 -6.38 -12.68
CA TRP A 77 -4.57 -7.23 -12.80
C TRP A 77 -5.05 -7.32 -14.25
N LEU A 78 -5.17 -6.18 -14.94
CA LEU A 78 -5.59 -6.17 -16.35
C LEU A 78 -4.58 -6.90 -17.24
N VAL A 79 -3.28 -6.67 -17.08
CA VAL A 79 -2.25 -7.40 -17.83
C VAL A 79 -2.31 -8.91 -17.56
N ASN A 80 -2.44 -9.32 -16.29
CA ASN A 80 -2.43 -10.75 -15.95
C ASN A 80 -3.71 -11.48 -16.41
N ASN A 81 -4.83 -10.77 -16.49
CA ASN A 81 -6.15 -11.29 -16.89
C ASN A 81 -6.52 -10.91 -18.33
N ASN A 82 -5.52 -10.83 -19.22
CA ASN A 82 -5.72 -10.66 -20.66
C ASN A 82 -6.56 -9.42 -21.04
N PHE A 83 -6.36 -8.33 -20.32
CA PHE A 83 -7.06 -7.05 -20.51
C PHE A 83 -8.60 -7.18 -20.40
N ASP A 84 -9.09 -8.00 -19.47
CA ASP A 84 -10.51 -8.12 -19.15
C ASP A 84 -11.06 -6.87 -18.45
N PHE A 85 -11.30 -5.81 -19.24
CA PHE A 85 -11.89 -4.56 -18.77
C PHE A 85 -13.32 -4.75 -18.27
N ASP A 86 -14.08 -5.69 -18.82
CA ASP A 86 -15.48 -5.92 -18.43
C ASP A 86 -15.57 -6.37 -16.98
N THR A 87 -14.71 -7.30 -16.57
CA THR A 87 -14.62 -7.71 -15.16
C THR A 87 -14.03 -6.60 -14.29
N ALA A 88 -12.99 -5.90 -14.76
CA ALA A 88 -12.35 -4.82 -13.99
C ALA A 88 -13.31 -3.67 -13.63
N LEU A 89 -14.26 -3.36 -14.53
CA LEU A 89 -15.29 -2.33 -14.33
C LEU A 89 -16.42 -2.78 -13.39
N LYS A 90 -16.72 -4.09 -13.34
CA LYS A 90 -17.84 -4.64 -12.55
C LYS A 90 -17.44 -5.10 -11.15
N SER A 91 -16.17 -5.43 -10.94
CA SER A 91 -15.66 -5.98 -9.69
C SER A 91 -14.64 -5.04 -9.04
N SER A 92 -14.81 -4.78 -7.74
CA SER A 92 -13.94 -3.86 -7.04
C SER A 92 -12.51 -4.39 -6.95
N LEU A 93 -11.53 -3.47 -6.89
CA LEU A 93 -10.13 -3.81 -6.78
C LEU A 93 -9.82 -4.56 -5.47
N GLN A 94 -10.56 -4.28 -4.39
CA GLN A 94 -10.46 -5.03 -3.13
C GLN A 94 -10.82 -6.51 -3.28
N ILE A 95 -11.77 -6.85 -4.17
CA ILE A 95 -12.17 -8.25 -4.44
C ILE A 95 -11.16 -8.89 -5.38
N ARG A 96 -10.78 -8.18 -6.45
CA ARG A 96 -9.84 -8.67 -7.47
C ARG A 96 -8.41 -8.83 -6.96
N PHE A 97 -8.04 -8.03 -5.96
CA PHE A 97 -6.66 -7.84 -5.50
C PHE A 97 -6.65 -7.55 -3.98
N PRO A 98 -7.04 -8.52 -3.14
CA PRO A 98 -7.21 -8.34 -1.71
C PRO A 98 -5.98 -7.78 -1.00
N PHE A 99 -6.23 -6.95 0.00
CA PHE A 99 -5.21 -6.39 0.87
C PHE A 99 -4.92 -7.37 2.01
N LEU A 100 -3.76 -8.03 1.93
CA LEU A 100 -3.39 -9.19 2.75
C LEU A 100 -3.63 -8.94 4.25
N GLU A 101 -3.23 -7.78 4.75
CA GLU A 101 -3.23 -7.47 6.17
C GLU A 101 -4.28 -6.43 6.61
N VAL A 102 -5.30 -6.16 5.78
CA VAL A 102 -6.33 -5.16 6.12
C VAL A 102 -7.03 -5.44 7.45
N GLY A 103 -7.28 -6.71 7.77
CA GLY A 103 -7.97 -7.12 9.00
C GLY A 103 -7.23 -6.71 10.27
N MET A 104 -5.90 -6.56 10.23
CA MET A 104 -5.13 -6.12 11.40
C MET A 104 -5.25 -4.60 11.64
N LEU A 105 -5.77 -3.85 10.67
CA LEU A 105 -5.98 -2.40 10.76
C LEU A 105 -7.42 -2.05 11.19
N ILE A 106 -8.31 -3.05 11.27
CA ILE A 106 -9.73 -2.87 11.58
C ILE A 106 -10.00 -3.49 12.95
N HIS A 107 -10.11 -2.62 13.96
CA HIS A 107 -10.44 -3.03 15.32
C HIS A 107 -11.92 -3.41 15.46
N ASP A 108 -12.22 -4.31 16.40
CA ASP A 108 -13.57 -4.84 16.61
C ASP A 108 -14.57 -3.73 16.91
N GLU A 109 -14.17 -2.77 17.75
CA GLU A 109 -14.98 -1.61 18.12
C GLU A 109 -15.31 -0.76 16.90
N PHE A 110 -14.33 -0.53 16.01
CA PHE A 110 -14.56 0.24 14.78
C PHE A 110 -15.47 -0.51 13.81
N SER A 111 -15.31 -1.83 13.68
CA SER A 111 -16.21 -2.66 12.85
C SER A 111 -17.65 -2.60 13.36
N ASP A 112 -17.86 -2.69 14.67
CA ASP A 112 -19.17 -2.61 15.31
C ASP A 112 -19.80 -1.22 15.15
N GLU A 113 -19.02 -0.15 15.29
CA GLU A 113 -19.44 1.23 15.04
C GLU A 113 -19.92 1.39 13.59
N LEU A 114 -19.14 0.93 12.60
CA LEU A 114 -19.55 0.98 11.20
C LEU A 114 -20.81 0.15 10.94
N CYS A 115 -20.92 -1.06 11.50
CA CYS A 115 -22.11 -1.89 11.35
C CYS A 115 -23.37 -1.24 11.92
N LYS A 116 -23.26 -0.44 13.00
CA LYS A 116 -24.40 0.31 13.57
C LYS A 116 -24.81 1.51 12.72
N LEU A 117 -23.84 2.18 12.09
CA LEU A 117 -24.08 3.35 11.23
C LEU A 117 -24.68 2.97 9.88
N ASN A 118 -24.50 1.73 9.42
CA ASN A 118 -24.91 1.28 8.10
C ASN A 118 -26.07 0.28 8.20
N GLN A 119 -27.19 0.56 7.55
CA GLN A 119 -28.39 -0.32 7.57
C GLN A 119 -28.46 -1.28 6.37
N ASN A 120 -27.62 -1.09 5.34
CA ASN A 120 -27.61 -1.93 4.15
C ASN A 120 -26.99 -3.32 4.47
N PRO A 121 -27.73 -4.44 4.32
CA PRO A 121 -27.22 -5.77 4.62
C PRO A 121 -25.95 -6.13 3.84
N LYS A 122 -25.82 -5.67 2.59
CA LYS A 122 -24.62 -5.90 1.76
C LYS A 122 -23.40 -5.19 2.33
N VAL A 123 -23.59 -3.97 2.85
CA VAL A 123 -22.51 -3.21 3.50
C VAL A 123 -22.10 -3.91 4.80
N ILE A 124 -23.06 -4.38 5.60
CA ILE A 124 -22.77 -5.12 6.85
C ILE A 124 -22.00 -6.42 6.55
N GLU A 125 -22.42 -7.20 5.56
CA GLU A 125 -21.73 -8.43 5.16
C GLU A 125 -20.29 -8.16 4.70
N MET A 126 -20.10 -7.09 3.92
CA MET A 126 -18.78 -6.64 3.49
C MET A 126 -17.90 -6.16 4.66
N LEU A 127 -18.44 -5.38 5.59
CA LEU A 127 -17.71 -4.93 6.78
C LEU A 127 -17.23 -6.11 7.63
N LYS A 128 -18.05 -7.15 7.74
CA LYS A 128 -17.67 -8.40 8.42
C LYS A 128 -16.56 -9.13 7.67
N SER A 129 -16.60 -9.15 6.34
CA SER A 129 -15.57 -9.84 5.53
C SER A 129 -14.21 -9.14 5.58
N TRP A 130 -14.15 -7.84 5.86
CA TRP A 130 -12.88 -7.11 6.01
C TRP A 130 -12.03 -7.59 7.18
N LYS A 131 -12.63 -8.25 8.17
CA LYS A 131 -11.89 -8.85 9.29
C LYS A 131 -11.19 -10.16 8.93
N THR A 132 -11.61 -10.82 7.85
CA THR A 132 -10.98 -12.06 7.40
C THR A 132 -9.55 -11.77 6.94
N PRO A 133 -8.52 -12.27 7.63
CA PRO A 133 -7.13 -12.03 7.23
C PRO A 133 -6.86 -12.60 5.84
N GLY A 134 -5.99 -11.95 5.08
CA GLY A 134 -5.75 -12.35 3.70
C GLY A 134 -5.15 -13.75 3.55
N TYR A 135 -4.48 -14.30 4.57
CA TYR A 135 -4.02 -15.70 4.57
C TYR A 135 -5.16 -16.71 4.66
N GLU A 136 -6.30 -16.37 5.28
CA GLU A 136 -7.51 -17.20 5.28
C GLU A 136 -8.27 -17.06 3.96
N LEU A 137 -8.41 -15.81 3.49
CA LEU A 137 -9.02 -15.53 2.18
C LEU A 137 -8.27 -16.24 1.05
N ALA A 138 -6.94 -16.28 1.13
CA ALA A 138 -6.08 -16.95 0.16
C ALA A 138 -6.42 -18.44 -0.05
N ALA A 139 -7.00 -19.11 0.95
CA ALA A 139 -7.39 -20.52 0.86
C ALA A 139 -8.66 -20.74 0.02
N THR A 140 -9.51 -19.73 -0.11
CA THR A 140 -10.79 -19.80 -0.85
C THR A 140 -10.69 -19.19 -2.25
N MET A 141 -9.63 -18.43 -2.53
CA MET A 141 -9.41 -17.79 -3.83
C MET A 141 -9.05 -18.80 -4.93
N LYS A 142 -9.66 -18.61 -6.09
CA LYS A 142 -9.24 -19.25 -7.34
C LYS A 142 -7.90 -18.66 -7.81
N SER A 143 -7.09 -19.50 -8.42
CA SER A 143 -5.86 -19.07 -9.09
C SER A 143 -6.16 -18.42 -10.47
N PRO A 144 -5.32 -17.49 -10.97
CA PRO A 144 -4.16 -16.91 -10.28
C PRO A 144 -4.61 -15.94 -9.17
N ARG A 145 -4.01 -16.04 -7.98
CA ARG A 145 -4.34 -15.15 -6.86
C ARG A 145 -3.53 -13.86 -6.96
N HIS A 146 -4.13 -12.75 -6.56
CA HIS A 146 -3.50 -11.45 -6.57
C HIS A 146 -3.50 -10.86 -5.15
N PHE A 147 -2.35 -10.42 -4.64
CA PHE A 147 -2.23 -9.92 -3.27
C PHE A 147 -1.58 -8.55 -3.21
N LYS A 148 -2.27 -7.60 -2.58
CA LYS A 148 -1.67 -6.33 -2.18
C LYS A 148 -1.14 -6.48 -0.77
N THR A 149 0.05 -5.97 -0.50
CA THR A 149 0.54 -5.81 0.88
C THR A 149 1.44 -4.58 1.03
N HIS A 150 1.48 -4.05 2.25
CA HIS A 150 2.41 -3.04 2.72
C HIS A 150 3.41 -3.60 3.74
N LEU A 151 3.37 -4.91 4.01
CA LEU A 151 4.40 -5.58 4.79
C LEU A 151 5.73 -5.61 4.00
N PRO A 152 6.87 -5.36 4.66
CA PRO A 152 8.18 -5.54 4.05
C PRO A 152 8.47 -7.03 3.81
N PHE A 153 9.45 -7.32 2.93
CA PHE A 153 9.78 -8.69 2.54
C PHE A 153 10.19 -9.56 3.74
N SER A 154 10.88 -8.98 4.73
CA SER A 154 11.26 -9.70 5.95
C SER A 154 10.09 -10.16 6.83
N LEU A 155 8.87 -9.65 6.59
CA LEU A 155 7.65 -10.05 7.30
C LEU A 155 6.69 -10.90 6.45
N LEU A 156 7.06 -11.18 5.21
CA LEU A 156 6.34 -12.04 4.26
C LEU A 156 6.97 -13.44 4.22
N PRO A 157 6.34 -14.43 3.53
CA PRO A 157 6.92 -15.75 3.42
C PRO A 157 8.35 -15.73 2.86
N PRO A 158 9.33 -16.39 3.50
CA PRO A 158 10.73 -16.33 3.09
C PRO A 158 10.99 -16.94 1.70
N THR A 159 10.08 -17.80 1.22
CA THR A 159 10.12 -18.41 -0.11
C THR A 159 9.30 -17.64 -1.15
N LEU A 160 8.82 -16.42 -0.85
CA LEU A 160 7.97 -15.63 -1.74
C LEU A 160 8.59 -15.48 -3.13
N LEU A 161 9.81 -14.96 -3.23
CA LEU A 161 10.50 -14.78 -4.52
C LEU A 161 11.04 -16.08 -5.13
N GLN A 162 11.01 -17.19 -4.39
CA GLN A 162 11.31 -18.52 -4.95
C GLN A 162 10.09 -19.13 -5.65
N THR A 163 8.88 -18.65 -5.32
CA THR A 163 7.62 -19.25 -5.73
C THR A 163 6.79 -18.34 -6.64
N CYS A 164 6.65 -17.06 -6.30
CA CYS A 164 5.67 -16.15 -6.85
C CYS A 164 6.34 -14.95 -7.54
N LYS A 165 5.60 -14.29 -8.44
CA LYS A 165 6.03 -13.00 -9.01
C LYS A 165 5.60 -11.85 -8.12
N VAL A 166 6.50 -10.92 -7.86
CA VAL A 166 6.27 -9.73 -7.04
C VAL A 166 6.60 -8.48 -7.84
N ILE A 167 5.69 -7.51 -7.83
CA ILE A 167 5.93 -6.16 -8.33
C ILE A 167 6.05 -5.25 -7.12
N TYR A 168 7.20 -4.58 -6.98
CA TYR A 168 7.42 -3.57 -5.97
C TYR A 168 7.35 -2.18 -6.58
N VAL A 169 6.64 -1.24 -5.93
CA VAL A 169 6.58 0.16 -6.39
C VAL A 169 7.14 1.10 -5.34
N ALA A 170 8.22 1.79 -5.68
CA ALA A 170 8.79 2.89 -4.92
C ALA A 170 8.29 4.23 -5.45
N ARG A 171 8.31 5.24 -4.59
CA ARG A 171 7.94 6.62 -4.94
C ARG A 171 8.72 7.58 -4.06
N ASN A 172 9.08 8.74 -4.59
CA ASN A 172 9.81 9.77 -3.86
C ASN A 172 9.12 10.14 -2.54
N ALA A 173 9.88 10.15 -1.45
CA ALA A 173 9.38 10.44 -0.11
C ALA A 173 8.69 11.82 0.01
N LYS A 174 9.14 12.81 -0.78
CA LYS A 174 8.55 14.16 -0.87
C LYS A 174 7.12 14.14 -1.40
N ASP A 175 6.73 13.08 -2.12
CA ASP A 175 5.34 12.86 -2.54
C ASP A 175 4.60 11.85 -1.64
N VAL A 176 5.32 10.86 -1.11
CA VAL A 176 4.73 9.83 -0.22
C VAL A 176 4.25 10.44 1.09
N ALA A 177 5.08 11.25 1.75
CA ALA A 177 4.76 11.83 3.07
C ALA A 177 3.45 12.65 3.06
N PRO A 178 3.24 13.66 2.18
CA PRO A 178 1.98 14.39 2.13
C PRO A 178 0.81 13.51 1.68
N SER A 179 1.02 12.58 0.74
CA SER A 179 -0.03 11.64 0.34
C SER A 179 -0.47 10.71 1.49
N TYR A 180 0.46 10.32 2.36
CA TYR A 180 0.18 9.46 3.51
C TYR A 180 -0.45 10.23 4.66
N PHE A 181 -0.01 11.47 4.91
CA PHE A 181 -0.69 12.40 5.80
C PHE A 181 -2.18 12.54 5.45
N HIS A 182 -2.50 12.90 4.20
CA HIS A 182 -3.89 13.05 3.76
C HIS A 182 -4.68 11.74 3.84
N HIS A 183 -4.05 10.60 3.54
CA HIS A 183 -4.71 9.30 3.68
C HIS A 183 -5.05 8.96 5.14
N ASN A 184 -4.12 9.22 6.05
CA ASN A 184 -4.31 8.96 7.48
C ASN A 184 -5.32 9.92 8.12
N ARG A 185 -5.51 11.13 7.58
CA ARG A 185 -6.62 12.01 7.93
C ARG A 185 -7.94 11.55 7.31
N LEU A 186 -7.94 11.11 6.06
CA LEU A 186 -9.16 10.71 5.35
C LEU A 186 -9.81 9.46 5.95
N VAL A 187 -9.03 8.41 6.24
CA VAL A 187 -9.62 7.10 6.58
C VAL A 187 -9.69 6.93 8.10
N LYS A 188 -10.89 6.71 8.63
CA LYS A 188 -11.12 6.63 10.08
C LYS A 188 -10.48 5.41 10.76
N LEU A 189 -10.01 4.44 9.97
CA LEU A 189 -9.19 3.34 10.48
C LEU A 189 -7.83 3.83 11.01
N HIS A 190 -7.36 5.00 10.56
CA HIS A 190 -6.17 5.68 11.08
C HIS A 190 -6.55 6.90 11.93
N ASP A 191 -7.49 7.71 11.41
CA ASP A 191 -8.08 8.90 12.04
C ASP A 191 -7.03 9.83 12.67
N TYR A 192 -6.05 10.23 11.85
CA TYR A 192 -5.00 11.16 12.28
C TYR A 192 -5.57 12.58 12.45
N ILE A 193 -5.31 13.20 13.61
CA ILE A 193 -5.87 14.52 13.96
C ILE A 193 -4.84 15.65 14.08
N GLY A 194 -3.56 15.36 13.84
CA GLY A 194 -2.49 16.37 13.92
C GLY A 194 -2.26 17.14 12.61
N ASP A 195 -1.32 18.09 12.65
CA ASP A 195 -0.87 18.83 11.47
C ASP A 195 0.22 18.07 10.69
N PHE A 196 0.62 18.63 9.54
CA PHE A 196 1.62 18.04 8.67
C PHE A 196 3.04 18.10 9.24
N PRO A 197 3.53 19.22 9.83
CA PRO A 197 4.87 19.23 10.46
C PRO A 197 5.04 18.15 11.53
N LYS A 198 4.02 17.94 12.38
CA LYS A 198 4.03 16.84 13.35
C LYS A 198 4.03 15.48 12.66
N TYR A 199 3.23 15.31 11.60
CA TYR A 199 3.20 14.07 10.83
C TYR A 199 4.55 13.77 10.15
N TRP A 200 5.20 14.78 9.59
CA TRP A 200 6.53 14.68 9.00
C TRP A 200 7.55 14.23 10.04
N ASN A 201 7.48 14.77 11.27
CA ASN A 201 8.31 14.30 12.37
C ASN A 201 8.09 12.80 12.67
N TYR A 202 6.87 12.28 12.60
CA TYR A 202 6.64 10.84 12.69
C TYR A 202 7.19 10.06 11.50
N PHE A 203 7.03 10.59 10.28
CA PHE A 203 7.51 9.97 9.06
C PHE A 203 9.04 9.82 9.06
N LYS A 204 9.79 10.90 9.31
CA LYS A 204 11.26 10.90 9.24
C LYS A 204 11.95 10.13 10.36
N ASN A 205 11.26 9.90 11.48
CA ASN A 205 11.76 9.17 12.65
C ASN A 205 11.25 7.73 12.72
N ASP A 206 10.66 7.20 11.63
CA ASP A 206 10.19 5.82 11.54
C ASP A 206 9.15 5.46 12.62
N LEU A 207 8.14 6.33 12.78
CA LEU A 207 7.07 6.17 13.78
C LEU A 207 5.67 5.98 13.16
N LEU A 208 5.58 5.72 11.86
CA LEU A 208 4.32 5.45 11.16
C LEU A 208 4.17 3.96 10.86
N VAL A 209 2.94 3.48 10.74
CA VAL A 209 2.69 2.08 10.34
C VAL A 209 3.43 1.76 9.03
N TYR A 210 4.10 0.60 8.99
CA TYR A 210 4.98 0.11 7.92
C TYR A 210 6.35 0.82 7.78
N SER A 211 6.65 1.82 8.60
CA SER A 211 8.02 2.38 8.68
C SER A 211 9.00 1.36 9.27
N PRO A 212 10.32 1.44 9.00
CA PRO A 212 11.04 2.54 8.36
C PRO A 212 10.84 2.64 6.84
N TYR A 213 10.55 3.84 6.32
CA TYR A 213 10.34 4.03 4.87
C TYR A 213 11.56 3.60 4.05
N TRP A 214 12.76 4.05 4.45
CA TRP A 214 13.98 3.72 3.71
C TRP A 214 14.38 2.26 3.85
N GLY A 215 14.24 1.66 5.03
CA GLY A 215 14.51 0.24 5.23
C GLY A 215 13.56 -0.64 4.40
N HIS A 216 12.29 -0.24 4.27
CA HIS A 216 11.32 -0.93 3.43
C HIS A 216 11.72 -0.89 1.94
N LEU A 217 12.19 0.26 1.44
CA LEU A 217 12.68 0.39 0.07
C LEU A 217 14.03 -0.35 -0.13
N GLU A 218 14.91 -0.31 0.87
CA GLU A 218 16.22 -0.97 0.83
C GLU A 218 16.10 -2.48 0.68
N GLU A 219 15.19 -3.14 1.42
CA GLU A 219 14.93 -4.57 1.26
C GLU A 219 14.55 -4.93 -0.18
N ALA A 220 13.57 -4.22 -0.74
CA ALA A 220 13.12 -4.44 -2.11
C ALA A 220 14.21 -4.12 -3.13
N TRP A 221 14.98 -3.04 -2.91
CA TRP A 221 16.05 -2.62 -3.80
C TRP A 221 17.23 -3.60 -3.80
N GLY A 222 17.54 -4.21 -2.65
CA GLY A 222 18.53 -5.27 -2.53
C GLY A 222 18.14 -6.54 -3.31
N LEU A 223 16.84 -6.80 -3.42
CA LEU A 223 16.28 -7.95 -4.12
C LEU A 223 15.99 -7.71 -5.62
N LYS A 224 16.12 -6.47 -6.13
CA LYS A 224 15.65 -6.06 -7.47
C LYS A 224 16.20 -6.87 -8.66
N ASN A 225 17.31 -7.57 -8.48
CA ASN A 225 17.92 -8.41 -9.52
C ASN A 225 17.37 -9.85 -9.50
N ASN A 226 16.49 -10.19 -8.55
CA ASN A 226 15.80 -11.46 -8.53
C ASN A 226 14.83 -11.53 -9.73
N PRO A 227 14.82 -12.62 -10.52
CA PRO A 227 13.98 -12.72 -11.71
C PRO A 227 12.46 -12.68 -11.42
N ASN A 228 12.06 -12.95 -10.18
CA ASN A 228 10.67 -12.90 -9.72
C ASN A 228 10.32 -11.59 -8.99
N LEU A 229 11.19 -10.57 -9.04
CA LEU A 229 10.89 -9.23 -8.55
C LEU A 229 11.03 -8.18 -9.65
N LEU A 230 9.93 -7.49 -9.96
CA LEU A 230 9.95 -6.28 -10.77
C LEU A 230 9.91 -5.06 -9.86
N PHE A 231 11.00 -4.28 -9.84
CA PHE A 231 11.05 -3.01 -9.12
C PHE A 231 10.67 -1.86 -10.05
N LEU A 232 9.64 -1.10 -9.71
CA LEU A 232 9.14 0.07 -10.44
C LEU A 232 9.23 1.33 -9.59
N PHE A 233 9.37 2.46 -10.27
CA PHE A 233 9.15 3.78 -9.68
C PHE A 233 7.78 4.29 -10.13
N TYR A 234 6.99 4.84 -9.20
CA TYR A 234 5.73 5.51 -9.51
C TYR A 234 5.91 6.58 -10.58
N GLU A 235 7.02 7.29 -10.53
CA GLU A 235 7.38 8.36 -11.44
C GLU A 235 7.46 7.85 -12.89
N ASP A 236 8.04 6.68 -13.12
CA ASP A 236 8.08 6.05 -14.44
C ASP A 236 6.68 5.58 -14.87
N VAL A 237 5.89 5.01 -13.95
CA VAL A 237 4.53 4.54 -14.25
C VAL A 237 3.64 5.67 -14.77
N VAL A 238 3.80 6.89 -14.25
CA VAL A 238 2.98 8.04 -14.67
C VAL A 238 3.60 8.86 -15.81
N THR A 239 4.92 8.80 -16.03
CA THR A 239 5.59 9.57 -17.11
C THR A 239 5.82 8.76 -18.38
N ASP A 240 6.08 7.45 -18.27
CA ASP A 240 6.16 6.49 -19.37
C ASP A 240 5.27 5.27 -19.07
N MET A 241 3.95 5.53 -19.12
CA MET A 241 2.95 4.51 -18.83
C MET A 241 3.01 3.35 -19.83
N LYS A 242 3.24 3.62 -21.12
CA LYS A 242 3.36 2.57 -22.16
C LYS A 242 4.55 1.67 -21.89
N GLY A 243 5.73 2.24 -21.59
CA GLY A 243 6.90 1.46 -21.22
C GLY A 243 6.67 0.64 -19.95
N SER A 244 5.99 1.21 -18.96
CA SER A 244 5.64 0.50 -17.72
C SER A 244 4.66 -0.66 -17.94
N VAL A 245 3.63 -0.49 -18.79
CA VAL A 245 2.72 -1.59 -19.19
C VAL A 245 3.50 -2.72 -19.84
N LYS A 246 4.39 -2.41 -20.80
CA LYS A 246 5.20 -3.42 -21.50
C LYS A 246 6.14 -4.15 -20.54
N LYS A 247 6.83 -3.43 -19.65
CA LYS A 247 7.68 -4.03 -18.59
C LYS A 247 6.90 -4.99 -17.70
N VAL A 248 5.69 -4.62 -17.27
CA VAL A 248 4.83 -5.48 -16.45
C VAL A 248 4.36 -6.71 -17.24
N ALA A 249 3.99 -6.54 -18.50
CA ALA A 249 3.60 -7.65 -19.36
C ALA A 249 4.73 -8.64 -19.61
N ASP A 250 5.93 -8.16 -19.95
CA ASP A 250 7.12 -8.98 -20.13
C ASP A 250 7.44 -9.75 -18.85
N PHE A 251 7.43 -9.07 -17.69
CA PHE A 251 7.67 -9.69 -16.39
C PHE A 251 6.62 -10.76 -16.06
N LEU A 252 5.35 -10.55 -16.41
CA LEU A 252 4.27 -11.52 -16.20
C LEU A 252 4.17 -12.57 -17.31
N GLU A 253 5.07 -12.56 -18.29
CA GLU A 253 5.06 -13.44 -19.46
C GLU A 253 3.74 -13.36 -20.26
N LYS A 254 3.24 -12.15 -20.45
CA LYS A 254 2.01 -11.85 -21.19
C LYS A 254 2.33 -11.20 -22.52
N THR A 255 1.80 -11.75 -23.60
CA THR A 255 1.85 -11.09 -24.92
C THR A 255 0.85 -9.96 -24.95
N VAL A 256 1.29 -8.79 -25.43
CA VAL A 256 0.45 -7.59 -25.57
C VAL A 256 0.56 -7.06 -26.99
N ASN A 257 -0.54 -6.52 -27.51
CA ASN A 257 -0.51 -5.75 -28.75
C ASN A 257 -0.62 -4.24 -28.42
N GLU A 258 -0.28 -3.40 -29.38
CA GLU A 258 -0.31 -1.94 -29.20
C GLU A 258 -1.71 -1.41 -28.86
N ASN A 259 -2.77 -2.05 -29.35
CA ASN A 259 -4.14 -1.60 -29.06
C ASN A 259 -4.50 -1.81 -27.58
N ASP A 260 -4.20 -2.98 -27.02
CA ASP A 260 -4.43 -3.28 -25.60
C ASP A 260 -3.58 -2.39 -24.69
N VAL A 261 -2.32 -2.16 -25.05
CA VAL A 261 -1.44 -1.23 -24.33
C VAL A 261 -2.02 0.19 -24.34
N ASN A 262 -2.44 0.69 -25.50
CA ASN A 262 -3.01 2.03 -25.61
C ASN A 262 -4.32 2.17 -24.83
N LYS A 263 -5.21 1.16 -24.91
CA LYS A 263 -6.47 1.14 -24.18
C LYS A 263 -6.24 1.09 -22.66
N LEU A 264 -5.27 0.31 -22.20
CA LEU A 264 -4.91 0.28 -20.78
C LEU A 264 -4.33 1.63 -20.33
N CYS A 265 -3.44 2.24 -21.12
CA CYS A 265 -2.89 3.56 -20.80
C CYS A 265 -3.97 4.63 -20.69
N ASP A 266 -4.98 4.61 -21.57
CA ASP A 266 -6.14 5.52 -21.49
C ASP A 266 -6.96 5.25 -20.21
N HIS A 267 -7.26 3.99 -19.90
CA HIS A 267 -7.96 3.59 -18.68
C HIS A 267 -7.26 4.05 -17.39
N LEU A 268 -5.93 4.00 -17.37
CA LEU A 268 -5.11 4.38 -16.22
C LEU A 268 -4.80 5.88 -16.12
N GLN A 269 -5.18 6.71 -17.12
CA GLN A 269 -5.09 8.16 -16.99
C GLN A 269 -5.90 8.64 -15.78
N ILE A 270 -5.39 9.60 -15.02
CA ILE A 270 -5.92 9.94 -13.68
C ILE A 270 -7.43 10.21 -13.65
N ASP A 271 -7.96 10.90 -14.66
CA ASP A 271 -9.39 11.26 -14.71
C ASP A 271 -10.26 10.06 -15.09
N ASN A 272 -9.81 9.23 -16.04
CA ASN A 272 -10.47 7.97 -16.39
C ASN A 272 -10.40 6.98 -15.23
N PHE A 273 -9.23 6.84 -14.61
CA PHE A 273 -9.00 5.97 -13.47
C PHE A 273 -9.93 6.32 -12.30
N ARG A 274 -10.03 7.62 -11.95
CA ARG A 274 -10.92 8.10 -10.89
C ARG A 274 -12.40 7.79 -11.17
N LYS A 275 -12.80 7.85 -12.44
CA LYS A 275 -14.19 7.62 -12.86
C LYS A 275 -14.54 6.13 -12.99
N ASN A 276 -13.63 5.34 -13.54
CA ASN A 276 -13.95 4.02 -14.08
C ASN A 276 -13.45 2.88 -13.19
N VAL A 277 -12.47 3.10 -12.30
CA VAL A 277 -11.91 2.02 -11.48
C VAL A 277 -12.65 1.93 -10.14
N PRO A 278 -13.42 0.84 -9.90
CA PRO A 278 -14.07 0.63 -8.62
C PRO A 278 -13.03 0.21 -7.57
N VAL A 279 -12.36 1.18 -6.94
CA VAL A 279 -11.34 0.88 -5.91
C VAL A 279 -11.98 0.21 -4.69
N GLN A 280 -13.13 0.72 -4.26
CA GLN A 280 -13.97 0.16 -3.20
C GLN A 280 -15.32 -0.25 -3.79
N THR A 281 -16.22 -0.77 -2.95
CA THR A 281 -17.62 -0.98 -3.36
C THR A 281 -18.27 0.32 -3.82
N SER A 282 -19.28 0.21 -4.68
CA SER A 282 -20.13 1.35 -5.08
C SER A 282 -21.03 1.84 -3.95
N GLU A 283 -21.25 1.02 -2.93
CA GLU A 283 -22.07 1.36 -1.77
C GLU A 283 -21.32 2.35 -0.86
N LYS A 284 -21.97 3.44 -0.47
CA LYS A 284 -21.42 4.35 0.54
C LYS A 284 -21.35 3.62 1.88
N ILE A 285 -20.23 3.76 2.59
CA ILE A 285 -20.04 3.22 3.93
C ILE A 285 -19.99 4.40 4.90
N ASP A 286 -21.09 4.64 5.59
CA ASP A 286 -21.18 5.74 6.55
C ASP A 286 -20.21 5.53 7.71
N GLY A 287 -19.45 6.58 8.03
CA GLY A 287 -18.46 6.57 9.10
C GLY A 287 -17.08 6.02 8.71
N TYR A 288 -16.86 5.51 7.49
CA TYR A 288 -15.56 4.95 7.11
C TYR A 288 -14.50 6.01 6.78
N VAL A 289 -14.93 7.15 6.21
CA VAL A 289 -14.08 8.26 5.83
C VAL A 289 -14.47 9.54 6.57
N ASN A 290 -13.52 10.47 6.66
CA ASN A 290 -13.74 11.85 7.10
C ASN A 290 -14.17 12.68 5.88
N ASP A 291 -15.46 12.99 5.76
CA ASP A 291 -16.06 13.64 4.58
C ASP A 291 -15.50 15.05 4.29
N ASN A 292 -14.85 15.68 5.27
CA ASN A 292 -14.20 16.99 5.13
C ASN A 292 -12.78 16.91 4.57
N GLU A 293 -12.23 15.70 4.39
CA GLU A 293 -10.88 15.49 3.88
C GLU A 293 -10.84 15.29 2.36
N GLN A 294 -9.64 15.42 1.79
CA GLN A 294 -9.44 15.18 0.36
C GLN A 294 -9.67 13.70 0.02
N GLY A 295 -10.27 13.41 -1.14
CA GLY A 295 -10.59 12.04 -1.57
C GLY A 295 -9.37 11.11 -1.75
N PHE A 296 -9.64 9.79 -1.78
CA PHE A 296 -8.60 8.75 -1.83
C PHE A 296 -7.66 8.86 -3.04
N ILE A 297 -8.21 9.19 -4.21
CA ILE A 297 -7.48 9.53 -5.45
C ILE A 297 -7.39 11.06 -5.53
N ARG A 298 -6.24 11.60 -5.13
CA ARG A 298 -5.99 13.04 -5.00
C ARG A 298 -5.54 13.66 -6.33
N ASN A 299 -4.25 13.94 -6.46
CA ASN A 299 -3.71 14.70 -7.60
C ASN A 299 -3.09 13.83 -8.70
N GLY A 300 -2.56 12.63 -8.40
CA GLY A 300 -1.89 11.78 -9.38
C GLY A 300 -0.58 12.35 -9.96
N LYS A 301 -0.03 13.43 -9.40
CA LYS A 301 1.14 14.16 -9.92
C LYS A 301 2.43 13.84 -9.14
N ILE A 302 3.55 14.16 -9.78
CA ILE A 302 4.89 14.21 -9.17
C ILE A 302 5.14 15.65 -8.72
N GLY A 303 5.52 15.84 -7.46
CA GLY A 303 5.81 17.16 -6.87
C GLY A 303 4.59 18.08 -6.71
N GLY A 304 4.88 19.35 -6.39
CA GLY A 304 3.85 20.38 -6.17
C GLY A 304 3.12 20.27 -4.81
N ASN A 305 3.77 19.66 -3.83
CA ASN A 305 3.21 19.47 -2.48
C ASN A 305 3.29 20.77 -1.69
N LYS A 306 2.13 21.33 -1.36
CA LYS A 306 1.99 22.60 -0.63
C LYS A 306 2.20 22.43 0.88
N GLU A 307 2.27 21.19 1.34
CA GLU A 307 2.45 20.83 2.73
C GLU A 307 3.88 21.12 3.22
N PHE A 308 4.85 21.21 2.30
CA PHE A 308 6.21 21.64 2.60
C PHE A 308 6.36 23.13 2.36
N ASP A 309 6.61 23.91 3.42
CA ASP A 309 7.13 25.26 3.28
C ASP A 309 8.60 25.24 2.82
N GLU A 310 9.19 26.42 2.58
CA GLU A 310 10.57 26.52 2.08
C GLU A 310 11.60 25.88 3.02
N THR A 311 11.40 26.01 4.34
CA THR A 311 12.33 25.48 5.34
C THR A 311 12.24 23.96 5.39
N LEU A 312 11.01 23.44 5.47
CA LEU A 312 10.76 22.00 5.53
C LEU A 312 11.13 21.31 4.22
N SER A 313 10.91 21.96 3.08
CA SER A 313 11.32 21.43 1.78
C SER A 313 12.83 21.16 1.76
N LYS A 314 13.65 22.12 2.21
CA LYS A 314 15.11 21.94 2.25
C LYS A 314 15.52 20.79 3.16
N GLU A 315 14.92 20.70 4.35
CA GLU A 315 15.16 19.59 5.28
C GLU A 315 14.85 18.23 4.63
N VAL A 316 13.73 18.15 3.92
CA VAL A 316 13.30 16.92 3.23
C VAL A 316 14.27 16.54 2.12
N ASP A 317 14.74 17.50 1.33
CA ASP A 317 15.67 17.25 0.24
C ASP A 317 17.03 16.74 0.78
N GLU A 318 17.53 17.33 1.86
CA GLU A 318 18.73 16.85 2.56
C GLU A 318 18.54 15.45 3.15
N TRP A 319 17.38 15.20 3.78
CA TRP A 319 17.03 13.89 4.34
C TRP A 319 16.92 12.82 3.24
N ILE A 320 16.33 13.14 2.08
CA ILE A 320 16.24 12.24 0.93
C ILE A 320 17.64 11.94 0.37
N ALA A 321 18.45 12.96 0.12
CA ALA A 321 19.79 12.80 -0.43
C ALA A 321 20.68 11.93 0.47
N ALA A 322 20.64 12.18 1.79
CA ALA A 322 21.38 11.40 2.77
C ALA A 322 20.97 9.92 2.77
N ASN A 323 19.67 9.63 2.70
CA ASN A 323 19.17 8.27 2.73
C ASN A 323 19.35 7.52 1.40
N LEU A 324 19.18 8.17 0.24
CA LEU A 324 19.51 7.55 -1.05
C LEU A 324 20.97 7.09 -1.07
N LYS A 325 21.88 7.93 -0.59
CA LYS A 325 23.31 7.61 -0.47
C LYS A 325 23.55 6.46 0.52
N ARG A 326 22.94 6.51 1.71
CA ARG A 326 23.10 5.49 2.76
C ARG A 326 22.64 4.10 2.30
N ASN A 327 21.47 4.03 1.68
CA ASN A 327 20.81 2.78 1.28
C ASN A 327 21.18 2.33 -0.14
N LYS A 328 22.05 3.08 -0.84
CA LYS A 328 22.52 2.79 -2.22
C LYS A 328 21.37 2.62 -3.22
N ILE A 329 20.31 3.39 -3.03
CA ILE A 329 19.15 3.44 -3.93
C ILE A 329 19.41 4.53 -4.97
N HIS A 330 19.13 4.24 -6.24
CA HIS A 330 19.23 5.28 -7.28
C HIS A 330 18.23 6.41 -7.03
N PRO A 331 18.56 7.65 -7.41
CA PRO A 331 17.60 8.75 -7.35
C PRO A 331 16.30 8.40 -8.05
N PHE A 332 15.19 8.90 -7.50
CA PHE A 332 13.87 8.73 -8.10
C PHE A 332 13.86 9.38 -9.50
N PRO A 333 13.36 8.69 -10.55
CA PRO A 333 13.26 9.26 -11.88
C PRO A 333 12.42 10.53 -11.87
N ASN A 334 12.77 11.51 -12.70
CA ASN A 334 11.97 12.73 -12.92
C ASN A 334 11.65 13.55 -11.65
N SER A 335 12.29 13.28 -10.51
CA SER A 335 12.19 14.15 -9.34
C SER A 335 13.08 15.37 -9.55
N LYS A 336 12.47 16.56 -9.67
CA LYS A 336 13.23 17.80 -9.59
C LYS A 336 13.85 17.91 -8.19
N PRO A 337 15.12 18.34 -8.07
CA PRO A 337 15.74 18.61 -6.78
C PRO A 337 14.96 19.67 -6.00
#